data_AF-A0A7Y6AET4-F1
#
_entry.id   AF-A0A7Y6AET4-F1
#
_cell.length_a   1.000
_cell.length_b   1.000
_cell.length_c   1.000
_cell.angle_alpha   90.00
_cell.angle_beta   90.00
_cell.angle_gamma   90.00
#
_symmetry.space_group_name_H-M   'P 1'
#
loop_
_entity.id
_entity.type
_entity.pdbx_description
1 polymer ?
#
loop_
_entity_poly.entity_id
_entity_poly.type
_entity_poly.pdbx_seq_one_letter_code
_entity_poly.pdbx_strand_id
1 'polypeptide(L)'
;MSYPSPLRRSLVLTASSLALALGPLCLPAAAEAPQLPQLTADFSRNEELPAGEVGGRFAGRGLILDTEGREIGKMFYDCATESVHAHTVGAFCTGAIVIPGRGDIALQGYDPGLPRDADTQGDSFSVAVTGGTGEFKGAEGQANLTHDSRPATYTITFE
;
A
#
# COMPACT_ATOMS: atom_id res chain seq x y z
N MET A 1 27.87 63.79 30.51
CA MET A 1 27.91 63.08 31.81
C MET A 1 28.52 61.72 31.55
N SER A 2 29.63 61.44 32.23
CA SER A 2 30.44 60.22 32.12
C SER A 2 30.00 59.13 33.12
N TYR A 3 30.56 57.93 32.91
CA TYR A 3 30.65 56.72 33.77
C TYR A 3 29.61 55.60 33.55
N PRO A 4 29.96 54.33 33.83
CA PRO A 4 31.12 53.58 33.36
C PRO A 4 30.78 52.12 32.93
N SER A 5 31.71 51.47 32.23
CA SER A 5 31.73 50.00 32.10
C SER A 5 32.01 49.33 33.46
N PRO A 6 31.42 48.15 33.75
CA PRO A 6 32.25 47.14 34.38
C PRO A 6 31.99 45.68 33.96
N LEU A 7 33.12 44.96 33.92
CA LEU A 7 33.38 43.63 34.47
C LEU A 7 32.89 42.37 33.72
N ARG A 8 33.88 41.82 33.00
CA ARG A 8 34.18 40.39 32.85
C ARG A 8 33.67 39.53 34.02
N ARG A 9 32.92 38.47 33.68
CA ARG A 9 32.87 37.24 34.47
C ARG A 9 33.11 36.05 33.53
N SER A 10 34.32 35.52 33.60
CA SER A 10 34.67 34.23 33.01
C SER A 10 34.04 33.13 33.87
N LEU A 11 33.09 32.39 33.30
CA LEU A 11 32.56 31.16 33.89
C LEU A 11 33.42 30.00 33.41
N VAL A 12 34.16 29.41 34.34
CA VAL A 12 34.83 28.12 34.18
C VAL A 12 33.79 27.05 34.50
N LEU A 13 33.32 26.32 33.48
CA LEU A 13 32.48 25.14 33.65
C LEU A 13 33.39 23.90 33.64
N THR A 14 33.54 23.31 34.82
CA THR A 14 34.19 22.01 35.04
C THR A 14 33.37 20.90 34.41
N ALA A 15 33.91 20.21 33.42
CA ALA A 15 33.31 19.03 32.82
C ALA A 15 33.51 17.82 33.75
N SER A 16 32.43 17.36 34.39
CA SER A 16 32.40 16.07 35.08
C SER A 16 32.20 14.95 34.07
N SER A 17 33.21 14.11 33.89
CA SER A 17 33.15 12.93 33.02
C SER A 17 32.30 11.83 33.69
N LEU A 18 31.05 11.66 33.25
CA LEU A 18 30.29 10.43 33.52
C LEU A 18 30.80 9.33 32.57
N ALA A 19 31.56 8.39 33.12
CA ALA A 19 31.85 7.12 32.47
C ALA A 19 30.56 6.27 32.43
N LEU A 20 29.82 6.36 31.32
CA LEU A 20 28.72 5.45 31.02
C LEU A 20 29.31 4.09 30.64
N ALA A 21 29.04 3.09 31.48
CA ALA A 21 29.28 1.69 31.16
C ALA A 21 28.47 1.31 29.91
N LEU A 22 29.15 1.15 28.78
CA LEU A 22 28.60 0.61 27.55
C LEU A 22 28.33 -0.89 27.74
N GLY A 23 27.19 -1.22 28.34
CA GLY A 23 26.62 -2.56 28.20
C GLY A 23 26.20 -2.79 26.74
N PRO A 24 26.30 -4.02 26.22
CA PRO A 24 25.85 -4.32 24.86
C PRO A 24 24.36 -3.97 24.74
N LEU A 25 24.06 -2.97 23.91
CA LEU A 25 22.69 -2.62 23.52
C LEU A 25 22.15 -3.79 22.70
N CYS A 26 21.39 -4.67 23.35
CA CYS A 26 20.53 -5.62 22.68
C CYS A 26 19.40 -4.82 22.02
N LEU A 27 19.66 -4.30 20.82
CA LEU A 27 18.59 -3.76 19.99
C LEU A 27 17.67 -4.93 19.62
N PRO A 28 16.34 -4.77 19.75
CA PRO A 28 15.42 -5.79 19.26
C PRO A 28 15.70 -5.98 17.76
N ALA A 29 15.90 -7.24 17.34
CA ALA A 29 16.01 -7.56 15.94
C ALA A 29 14.78 -6.99 15.22
N ALA A 30 15.01 -6.18 14.18
CA ALA A 30 13.93 -5.74 13.32
C ALA A 30 13.21 -6.99 12.80
N ALA A 31 11.90 -7.09 13.07
CA ALA A 31 11.11 -8.16 12.49
C ALA A 31 11.17 -8.02 10.97
N GLU A 32 11.58 -9.08 10.29
CA GLU A 32 11.63 -9.10 8.83
C GLU A 32 10.21 -8.95 8.28
N ALA A 33 10.02 -8.10 7.28
CA ALA A 33 8.71 -7.87 6.69
C ALA A 33 8.16 -9.19 6.09
N PRO A 34 6.85 -9.46 6.19
CA PRO A 34 6.27 -10.67 5.64
C PRO A 34 6.45 -10.69 4.11
N GLN A 35 6.90 -11.82 3.57
CA GLN A 35 6.96 -12.03 2.13
C GLN A 35 5.54 -12.28 1.60
N LEU A 36 5.06 -11.39 0.72
CA LEU A 36 3.76 -11.52 0.08
C LEU A 36 3.87 -12.38 -1.19
N PRO A 37 2.98 -13.38 -1.38
CA PRO A 37 3.02 -14.23 -2.56
C PRO A 37 2.54 -13.48 -3.81
N GLN A 38 2.96 -13.92 -5.00
CA GLN A 38 2.28 -13.51 -6.23
C GLN A 38 0.85 -14.03 -6.23
N LEU A 39 -0.11 -13.20 -6.64
CA LEU A 39 -1.53 -13.51 -6.66
C LEU A 39 -2.14 -13.16 -8.01
N THR A 40 -3.34 -13.68 -8.27
CA THR A 40 -4.21 -13.21 -9.36
C THR A 40 -5.51 -12.70 -8.78
N ALA A 41 -5.93 -11.49 -9.14
CA ALA A 41 -7.28 -10.99 -8.87
C ALA A 41 -8.15 -11.18 -10.12
N ASP A 42 -9.24 -11.93 -9.99
CA ASP A 42 -10.18 -12.21 -11.08
C ASP A 42 -11.53 -11.53 -10.78
N PHE A 43 -11.82 -10.49 -11.55
CA PHE A 43 -13.07 -9.72 -11.50
C PHE A 43 -14.01 -10.08 -12.67
N SER A 44 -13.75 -11.14 -13.43
CA SER A 44 -14.63 -11.56 -14.55
C SER A 44 -16.04 -11.95 -14.11
N ARG A 45 -16.21 -12.27 -12.83
CA ARG A 45 -17.50 -12.60 -12.18
C ARG A 45 -17.96 -11.51 -11.22
N ASN A 46 -17.39 -10.32 -11.32
CA ASN A 46 -17.64 -9.26 -10.39
C ASN A 46 -19.09 -8.75 -10.51
N GLU A 47 -19.66 -8.42 -9.36
CA GLU A 47 -20.90 -7.68 -9.27
C GLU A 47 -20.51 -6.21 -9.10
N GLU A 48 -20.03 -5.60 -10.18
CA GLU A 48 -19.62 -4.19 -10.17
C GLU A 48 -20.85 -3.28 -10.27
N LEU A 49 -20.88 -2.25 -9.42
CA LEU A 49 -21.69 -1.08 -9.71
C LEU A 49 -21.00 -0.29 -10.85
N PRO A 50 -21.73 0.21 -11.85
CA PRO A 50 -21.13 0.96 -12.94
C PRO A 50 -20.36 2.18 -12.40
N ALA A 51 -19.14 2.39 -12.90
CA ALA A 51 -18.37 3.59 -12.61
C ALA A 51 -19.17 4.82 -13.07
N GLY A 52 -19.51 5.70 -12.11
CA GLY A 52 -20.31 6.88 -12.35
C GLY A 52 -19.52 8.05 -12.96
N GLU A 53 -20.13 9.23 -12.93
CA GLU A 53 -19.48 10.51 -13.25
C GLU A 53 -18.33 10.85 -12.30
N VAL A 54 -17.55 11.90 -12.60
CA VAL A 54 -16.52 12.42 -11.69
C VAL A 54 -17.14 12.73 -10.32
N GLY A 55 -16.50 12.26 -9.24
CA GLY A 55 -17.03 12.30 -7.87
C GLY A 55 -17.98 11.15 -7.53
N GLY A 56 -18.35 10.33 -8.51
CA GLY A 56 -19.08 9.08 -8.32
C GLY A 56 -18.24 8.04 -7.59
N ARG A 57 -18.91 7.02 -7.07
CA ARG A 57 -18.26 5.89 -6.38
C ARG A 57 -18.74 4.57 -6.95
N PHE A 58 -17.85 3.60 -7.00
CA PHE A 58 -18.16 2.23 -7.34
C PHE A 58 -17.36 1.28 -6.45
N ALA A 59 -17.92 0.10 -6.22
CA ALA A 59 -17.31 -0.93 -5.39
C ALA A 59 -17.57 -2.29 -6.03
N GLY A 60 -16.72 -3.25 -5.69
CA GLY A 60 -16.82 -4.58 -6.25
C GLY A 60 -16.08 -5.62 -5.42
N ARG A 61 -16.17 -6.87 -5.89
CA ARG A 61 -15.50 -8.04 -5.33
C ARG A 61 -14.92 -8.93 -6.43
N GLY A 62 -13.68 -9.36 -6.24
CA GLY A 62 -12.99 -10.32 -7.11
C GLY A 62 -12.63 -11.59 -6.35
N LEU A 63 -12.33 -12.64 -7.10
CA LEU A 63 -11.68 -13.84 -6.57
C LEU A 63 -10.18 -13.61 -6.48
N ILE A 64 -9.53 -14.20 -5.49
CA ILE A 64 -8.07 -14.23 -5.39
C ILE A 64 -7.62 -15.66 -5.62
N LEU A 65 -6.80 -15.83 -6.65
CA LEU A 65 -6.24 -17.11 -7.06
C LEU A 65 -4.74 -17.16 -6.74
N ASP A 66 -4.26 -18.34 -6.39
CA ASP A 66 -2.83 -18.62 -6.31
C ASP A 66 -2.21 -18.83 -7.71
N THR A 67 -0.90 -19.11 -7.76
CA THR A 67 -0.16 -19.37 -8.99
C THR A 67 -0.59 -20.65 -9.73
N GLU A 68 -1.34 -21.54 -9.07
CA GLU A 68 -1.92 -22.74 -9.65
C GLU A 68 -3.35 -22.51 -10.17
N GLY A 69 -3.89 -21.29 -10.00
CA GLY A 69 -5.25 -20.91 -10.40
C GLY A 69 -6.34 -21.37 -9.42
N ARG A 70 -5.98 -21.79 -8.20
CA ARG A 70 -6.96 -22.17 -7.17
C ARG A 70 -7.43 -20.93 -6.43
N GLU A 71 -8.74 -20.86 -6.17
CA GLU A 71 -9.30 -19.82 -5.30
C GLU A 71 -8.79 -20.01 -3.88
N ILE A 72 -8.11 -18.98 -3.36
CA ILE A 72 -7.60 -18.94 -1.99
C ILE A 72 -8.20 -17.80 -1.17
N GLY A 73 -8.97 -16.91 -1.79
CA GLY A 73 -9.52 -15.74 -1.11
C GLY A 73 -10.37 -14.85 -2.01
N LYS A 74 -10.60 -13.64 -1.51
CA LYS A 74 -11.39 -12.60 -2.21
C LYS A 74 -10.69 -11.26 -2.12
N MET A 75 -10.91 -10.41 -3.11
CA MET A 75 -10.54 -9.01 -3.06
C MET A 75 -11.78 -8.15 -3.03
N PHE A 76 -11.80 -7.13 -2.18
CA PHE A 76 -12.85 -6.12 -2.11
C PHE A 76 -12.24 -4.76 -2.38
N TYR A 77 -12.99 -3.88 -3.04
CA TYR A 77 -12.53 -2.51 -3.26
C TYR A 77 -13.71 -1.53 -3.29
N ASP A 78 -13.38 -0.28 -3.00
CA ASP A 78 -14.22 0.90 -3.15
C ASP A 78 -13.36 1.99 -3.79
N CYS A 79 -13.85 2.54 -4.89
CA CYS A 79 -13.18 3.53 -5.70
C CYS A 79 -14.03 4.79 -5.84
N ALA A 80 -13.37 5.95 -5.81
CA ALA A 80 -13.93 7.22 -6.20
C ALA A 80 -13.43 7.60 -7.60
N THR A 81 -14.34 7.96 -8.50
CA THR A 81 -13.99 8.44 -9.84
C THR A 81 -13.39 9.83 -9.75
N GLU A 82 -12.14 9.98 -10.18
CA GLU A 82 -11.39 11.24 -10.16
C GLU A 82 -11.30 11.88 -11.55
N SER A 83 -11.34 11.08 -12.61
CA SER A 83 -11.32 11.59 -13.98
C SER A 83 -12.14 10.72 -14.93
N VAL A 84 -12.73 11.35 -15.94
CA VAL A 84 -13.46 10.68 -17.04
C VAL A 84 -12.96 11.27 -18.36
N HIS A 85 -12.37 10.41 -19.18
CA HIS A 85 -11.98 10.68 -20.56
C HIS A 85 -12.92 9.92 -21.50
N ALA A 86 -12.81 10.16 -22.82
CA ALA A 86 -13.74 9.60 -23.81
C ALA A 86 -13.97 8.09 -23.70
N HIS A 87 -12.95 7.34 -23.26
CA HIS A 87 -12.99 5.88 -23.15
C HIS A 87 -12.42 5.33 -21.84
N THR A 88 -11.94 6.18 -20.93
CA THR A 88 -11.31 5.75 -19.69
C THR A 88 -11.76 6.54 -18.49
N VAL A 89 -11.85 5.86 -17.35
CA VAL A 89 -12.16 6.40 -16.04
C VAL A 89 -10.93 6.17 -15.17
N GLY A 90 -10.42 7.26 -14.61
CA GLY A 90 -9.39 7.19 -13.58
C GLY A 90 -10.02 7.27 -12.20
N ALA A 91 -9.64 6.39 -11.29
CA ALA A 91 -10.25 6.28 -9.98
C ALA A 91 -9.22 6.07 -8.87
N PHE A 92 -9.45 6.70 -7.73
CA PHE A 92 -8.68 6.42 -6.52
C PHE A 92 -9.40 5.35 -5.71
N CYS A 93 -8.71 4.25 -5.45
CA CYS A 93 -9.27 3.04 -4.88
C CYS A 93 -8.63 2.71 -3.53
N THR A 94 -9.48 2.20 -2.64
CA THR A 94 -9.08 1.47 -1.43
C THR A 94 -9.57 0.05 -1.56
N GLY A 95 -8.78 -0.93 -1.15
CA GLY A 95 -9.17 -2.33 -1.23
C GLY A 95 -8.49 -3.21 -0.19
N ALA A 96 -8.98 -4.44 -0.10
CA ALA A 96 -8.43 -5.47 0.76
C ALA A 96 -8.47 -6.84 0.07
N ILE A 97 -7.36 -7.57 0.16
CA ILE A 97 -7.26 -8.99 -0.18
C ILE A 97 -7.49 -9.77 1.12
N VAL A 98 -8.46 -10.66 1.15
CA VAL A 98 -8.85 -11.47 2.31
C VAL A 98 -8.60 -12.94 1.99
N ILE A 99 -7.67 -13.57 2.73
CA ILE A 99 -7.29 -14.97 2.56
C ILE A 99 -7.67 -15.73 3.84
N PRO A 100 -8.77 -16.51 3.84
CA PRO A 100 -9.26 -17.20 5.02
C PRO A 100 -8.20 -18.04 5.72
N GLY A 101 -8.07 -17.85 7.04
CA GLY A 101 -7.09 -18.56 7.86
C GLY A 101 -5.65 -18.01 7.80
N ARG A 102 -5.33 -17.11 6.85
CA ARG A 102 -4.00 -16.50 6.72
C ARG A 102 -4.00 -15.02 7.12
N GLY A 103 -5.01 -14.27 6.72
CA GLY A 103 -5.17 -12.85 7.07
C GLY A 103 -5.51 -11.99 5.85
N ASP A 104 -5.36 -10.69 6.04
CA ASP A 104 -5.76 -9.67 5.07
C ASP A 104 -4.59 -8.78 4.66
N ILE A 105 -4.64 -8.21 3.45
CA ILE A 105 -3.67 -7.24 2.93
C ILE A 105 -4.45 -6.01 2.47
N ALA A 106 -4.11 -4.83 2.99
CA ALA A 106 -4.75 -3.57 2.67
C ALA A 106 -4.01 -2.84 1.53
N LEU A 107 -4.76 -2.36 0.53
CA LEU A 107 -4.25 -1.72 -0.67
C LEU A 107 -4.89 -0.33 -0.86
N GLN A 108 -4.12 0.63 -1.36
CA GLN A 108 -4.61 1.96 -1.69
C GLN A 108 -3.82 2.59 -2.85
N GLY A 109 -4.51 3.13 -3.85
CA GLY A 109 -3.84 3.81 -4.95
C GLY A 109 -4.78 4.23 -6.07
N TYR A 110 -4.19 4.72 -7.16
CA TYR A 110 -4.92 5.23 -8.32
C TYR A 110 -4.88 4.22 -9.48
N ASP A 111 -6.05 3.84 -10.00
CA ASP A 111 -6.18 3.13 -11.28
C ASP A 111 -6.45 4.17 -12.38
N PRO A 112 -5.55 4.33 -13.36
CA PRO A 112 -5.69 5.37 -14.38
C PRO A 112 -6.63 5.02 -15.54
N GLY A 113 -7.13 3.78 -15.65
CA GLY A 113 -7.69 3.33 -16.93
C GLY A 113 -8.73 2.22 -16.84
N LEU A 114 -9.89 2.50 -16.24
CA LEU A 114 -11.07 1.64 -16.28
C LEU A 114 -12.02 2.03 -17.44
N PRO A 115 -12.82 1.10 -17.99
CA PRO A 115 -12.77 -0.34 -17.78
C PRO A 115 -11.54 -0.95 -18.46
N ARG A 116 -11.13 -2.13 -18.00
CA ARG A 116 -10.11 -2.93 -18.70
C ARG A 116 -10.76 -3.87 -19.71
N ASP A 117 -10.36 -3.74 -20.96
CA ASP A 117 -10.75 -4.60 -22.07
C ASP A 117 -9.52 -5.18 -22.78
N ALA A 118 -9.74 -5.90 -23.88
CA ALA A 118 -8.66 -6.54 -24.64
C ALA A 118 -7.59 -5.56 -25.15
N ASP A 119 -7.94 -4.29 -25.37
CA ASP A 119 -7.00 -3.27 -25.86
C ASP A 119 -6.06 -2.75 -24.75
N THR A 120 -6.41 -3.00 -23.48
CA THR A 120 -5.61 -2.63 -22.30
C THR A 120 -4.78 -3.81 -21.76
N GLN A 121 -4.62 -4.89 -22.52
CA GLN A 121 -3.82 -6.04 -22.10
C GLN A 121 -2.36 -5.63 -21.82
N GLY A 122 -1.83 -6.03 -20.66
CA GLY A 122 -0.45 -5.75 -20.27
C GLY A 122 -0.24 -4.38 -19.63
N ASP A 123 -1.26 -3.51 -19.63
CA ASP A 123 -1.22 -2.29 -18.85
C ASP A 123 -1.03 -2.62 -17.37
N SER A 124 -0.26 -1.79 -16.69
CA SER A 124 0.00 -1.94 -15.26
C SER A 124 -0.13 -0.62 -14.51
N PHE A 125 -0.45 -0.75 -13.23
CA PHE A 125 -0.44 0.36 -12.28
C PHE A 125 0.02 -0.15 -10.92
N SER A 126 0.50 0.77 -10.10
CA SER A 126 1.02 0.47 -8.77
C SER A 126 0.14 1.10 -7.71
N VAL A 127 -0.05 0.37 -6.62
CA VAL A 127 -0.77 0.83 -5.43
C VAL A 127 0.08 0.58 -4.19
N ALA A 128 -0.15 1.35 -3.13
CA ALA A 128 0.51 1.14 -1.85
C ALA A 128 -0.10 -0.07 -1.13
N VAL A 129 0.75 -0.91 -0.54
CA VAL A 129 0.38 -1.82 0.54
C VAL A 129 0.46 -1.02 1.83
N THR A 130 -0.69 -0.85 2.49
CA THR A 130 -0.82 0.05 3.65
C THR A 130 -0.96 -0.69 4.98
N GLY A 131 -0.98 -2.02 4.94
CA GLY A 131 -1.08 -2.85 6.13
C GLY A 131 -1.48 -4.29 5.82
N GLY A 132 -1.48 -5.11 6.87
CA GLY A 132 -2.03 -6.46 6.82
C GLY A 132 -2.30 -7.04 8.20
N THR A 133 -2.99 -8.18 8.22
CA THR A 133 -3.38 -8.93 9.43
C THR A 133 -2.88 -10.37 9.34
N GLY A 134 -2.92 -11.11 10.46
CA GLY A 134 -2.53 -12.53 10.50
C GLY A 134 -1.06 -12.74 10.08
N GLU A 135 -0.84 -13.62 9.10
CA GLU A 135 0.47 -13.88 8.47
C GLU A 135 1.06 -12.65 7.77
N PHE A 136 0.21 -11.70 7.36
CA PHE A 136 0.60 -10.48 6.66
C PHE A 136 0.74 -9.27 7.60
N LYS A 137 0.77 -9.50 8.92
CA LYS A 137 0.93 -8.43 9.90
C LYS A 137 2.23 -7.66 9.66
N GLY A 138 2.11 -6.34 9.51
CA GLY A 138 3.24 -5.45 9.23
C GLY A 138 3.63 -5.37 7.75
N ALA A 139 2.83 -5.93 6.85
CA ALA A 139 3.00 -5.73 5.42
C ALA A 139 2.82 -4.25 5.06
N GLU A 140 3.84 -3.67 4.45
CA GLU A 140 3.87 -2.32 3.88
C GLU A 140 4.75 -2.38 2.63
N GLY A 141 4.53 -1.50 1.65
CA GLY A 141 5.30 -1.50 0.41
C GLY A 141 4.46 -1.16 -0.81
N GLN A 142 4.77 -1.80 -1.94
CA GLN A 142 4.08 -1.57 -3.21
C GLN A 142 3.49 -2.87 -3.74
N ALA A 143 2.29 -2.78 -4.32
CA ALA A 143 1.72 -3.84 -5.15
C ALA A 143 1.62 -3.34 -6.59
N ASN A 144 2.09 -4.15 -7.53
CA ASN A 144 1.96 -3.90 -8.96
C ASN A 144 0.86 -4.78 -9.53
N LEU A 145 -0.14 -4.16 -10.16
CA LEU A 145 -1.25 -4.85 -10.79
C LEU A 145 -1.06 -4.76 -12.30
N THR A 146 -0.94 -5.90 -12.96
CA THR A 146 -0.80 -5.99 -14.42
C THR A 146 -2.02 -6.69 -15.00
N HIS A 147 -2.72 -6.03 -15.91
CA HIS A 147 -3.88 -6.60 -16.59
C HIS A 147 -3.44 -7.79 -17.47
N ASP A 148 -4.01 -8.96 -17.20
CA ASP A 148 -3.78 -10.18 -17.95
C ASP A 148 -4.57 -10.17 -19.27
N SER A 149 -4.34 -11.17 -20.11
CA SER A 149 -5.08 -11.51 -21.32
C SER A 149 -6.58 -11.75 -21.14
N ARG A 150 -7.02 -12.02 -19.91
CA ARG A 150 -8.43 -12.27 -19.58
C ARG A 150 -9.09 -10.96 -19.14
N PRO A 151 -10.32 -10.66 -19.60
CA PRO A 151 -11.03 -9.47 -19.17
C PRO A 151 -11.09 -9.34 -17.65
N ALA A 152 -10.78 -8.15 -17.14
CA ALA A 152 -10.87 -7.80 -15.73
C ALA A 152 -10.09 -8.76 -14.80
N THR A 153 -8.95 -9.29 -15.28
CA THR A 153 -8.07 -10.16 -14.48
C THR A 153 -6.70 -9.51 -14.34
N TYR A 154 -6.15 -9.49 -13.13
CA TYR A 154 -4.85 -8.88 -12.86
C TYR A 154 -3.90 -9.85 -12.18
N THR A 155 -2.65 -9.88 -12.62
CA THR A 155 -1.55 -10.43 -11.83
C THR A 155 -1.10 -9.38 -10.83
N ILE A 156 -0.95 -9.78 -9.56
CA ILE A 156 -0.47 -8.92 -8.48
C ILE A 156 0.89 -9.42 -8.01
N THR A 157 1.89 -8.54 -8.07
CA THR A 157 3.21 -8.75 -7.45
C THR A 157 3.45 -7.71 -6.37
N PHE A 158 4.29 -8.04 -5.40
CA PHE A 158 4.57 -7.21 -4.22
C PHE A 158 6.07 -6.92 -4.11
N GLU A 159 6.40 -5.70 -3.67
CA GLU A 159 7.75 -5.19 -3.42
C GLU A 159 7.88 -4.56 -2.04
#